data_AF-A0A6A5KRP4-F1
#
_entry.id   AF-A0A6A5KRP4-F1
#
_cell.length_a   1.000
_cell.length_b   1.000
_cell.length_c   1.000
_cell.angle_alpha   90.00
_cell.angle_beta   90.00
_cell.angle_gamma   90.00
#
_symmetry.space_group_name_H-M   'P 1'
#
loop_
_entity.id
_entity.type
_entity.pdbx_description
1 polymer ?
#
loop_
_entity_poly.entity_id
_entity_poly.type
_entity_poly.pdbx_seq_one_letter_code
_entity_poly.pdbx_strand_id
1 'polypeptide(L)'
;MQFQQLLLAALASVAYAYPQQIVSGAEVTGTTCIDQNLKLDSHDTNVAILSICGGIAGAITKCQGNPTSTTGQSGTSRFELNPVNAGATLNVSKGRWERCVKAAKLTCPQGSFESTCVGGTSDGDFNFSLAAAQ
;
A
#
# COMPACT_ATOMS: atom_id res chain seq x y z
N MET A 1 33.26 -49.33 -26.07
CA MET A 1 31.89 -49.51 -25.53
C MET A 1 31.82 -48.76 -24.21
N GLN A 2 30.91 -47.79 -24.06
CA GLN A 2 29.96 -47.68 -22.95
C GLN A 2 29.22 -46.33 -23.11
N PHE A 3 27.99 -46.42 -23.60
CA PHE A 3 26.98 -45.35 -23.56
C PHE A 3 26.60 -45.09 -22.10
N GLN A 4 26.56 -43.84 -21.64
CA GLN A 4 25.89 -43.52 -20.38
C GLN A 4 25.08 -42.23 -20.48
N GLN A 5 23.82 -42.47 -20.84
CA GLN A 5 22.56 -41.75 -20.69
C GLN A 5 22.56 -40.41 -19.92
N LEU A 6 22.16 -39.34 -20.62
CA LEU A 6 21.61 -38.11 -20.05
C LEU A 6 20.20 -38.36 -19.50
N LEU A 7 20.02 -38.18 -18.19
CA LEU A 7 18.70 -38.05 -17.55
C LEU A 7 18.34 -36.56 -17.47
N LEU A 8 17.45 -36.10 -18.35
CA LEU A 8 16.78 -34.81 -18.19
C LEU A 8 15.60 -34.96 -17.22
N ALA A 9 15.74 -34.43 -16.00
CA ALA A 9 14.61 -34.26 -15.08
C ALA A 9 13.84 -32.98 -15.46
N ALA A 10 12.60 -33.14 -15.95
CA ALA A 10 11.69 -32.03 -16.18
C ALA A 10 11.11 -31.54 -14.85
N LEU A 11 11.54 -30.35 -14.39
CA LEU A 11 10.93 -29.66 -13.27
C LEU A 11 9.64 -28.96 -13.74
N ALA A 12 8.48 -29.54 -13.42
CA ALA A 12 7.20 -28.87 -13.60
C ALA A 12 7.02 -27.81 -12.50
N SER A 13 7.07 -26.53 -12.87
CA SER A 13 6.79 -25.41 -11.98
C SER A 13 5.29 -25.29 -11.71
N VAL A 14 4.86 -25.69 -10.51
CA VAL A 14 3.52 -25.38 -9.98
C VAL A 14 3.47 -23.91 -9.58
N ALA A 15 2.71 -23.11 -10.34
CA ALA A 15 2.40 -21.73 -9.98
C ALA A 15 1.36 -21.74 -8.86
N TYR A 16 1.79 -21.47 -7.62
CA TYR A 16 0.88 -21.20 -6.51
C TYR A 16 0.31 -19.79 -6.67
N ALA A 17 -1.01 -19.68 -6.84
CA ALA A 17 -1.70 -18.39 -6.76
C ALA A 17 -1.64 -17.89 -5.30
N TYR A 18 -1.04 -16.72 -5.08
CA TYR A 18 -1.06 -16.08 -3.76
C TYR A 18 -2.51 -15.70 -3.39
N PRO A 19 -2.95 -15.95 -2.15
CA PRO A 19 -4.29 -15.56 -1.72
C PRO A 19 -4.46 -14.05 -1.88
N GLN A 20 -5.41 -13.63 -2.72
CA GLN A 20 -5.80 -12.23 -2.83
C GLN A 20 -6.42 -11.79 -1.49
N GLN A 21 -5.94 -10.70 -0.90
CA GLN A 21 -6.57 -10.14 0.30
C GLN A 21 -7.99 -9.68 -0.04
N ILE A 22 -9.00 -10.25 0.62
CA ILE A 22 -10.38 -9.76 0.55
C ILE A 22 -10.44 -8.41 1.26
N VAL A 23 -10.91 -7.38 0.57
CA VAL A 23 -11.08 -6.01 1.08
C VAL A 23 -12.56 -5.64 0.99
N SER A 24 -13.11 -5.13 2.08
CA SER A 24 -14.56 -4.96 2.25
C SER A 24 -15.06 -3.53 2.02
N GLY A 25 -14.16 -2.55 2.01
CA GLY A 25 -14.48 -1.12 2.04
C GLY A 25 -14.52 -0.55 3.45
N ALA A 26 -14.87 -1.36 4.46
CA ALA A 26 -14.93 -0.94 5.87
C ALA A 26 -13.58 -0.55 6.48
N GLU A 27 -12.48 -0.77 5.78
CA GLU A 27 -11.14 -0.33 6.18
C GLU A 27 -10.97 1.19 6.09
N VAL A 28 -11.86 1.89 5.36
CA VAL A 28 -11.81 3.33 5.20
C VAL A 28 -13.18 4.00 5.39
N THR A 29 -13.14 5.29 5.69
CA THR A 29 -14.31 6.18 5.69
C THR A 29 -14.02 7.44 4.87
N GLY A 30 -15.08 8.11 4.41
CA GLY A 30 -14.98 9.45 3.82
C GLY A 30 -14.19 9.54 2.51
N THR A 31 -14.05 8.44 1.76
CA THR A 31 -13.28 8.44 0.51
C THR A 31 -13.89 9.41 -0.50
N THR A 32 -13.10 10.37 -0.96
CA THR A 32 -13.49 11.38 -1.95
C THR A 32 -12.51 11.36 -3.12
N CYS A 33 -13.01 11.19 -4.34
CA CYS A 33 -12.17 11.26 -5.54
C CYS A 33 -11.93 12.74 -5.89
N ILE A 34 -10.67 13.14 -6.05
CA ILE A 34 -10.29 14.55 -6.24
C ILE A 34 -10.12 14.87 -7.73
N ASP A 35 -9.26 14.14 -8.43
CA ASP A 35 -9.09 14.23 -9.88
C ASP A 35 -9.05 12.83 -10.47
N GLN A 36 -10.19 12.38 -11.02
CA GLN A 36 -10.34 11.07 -11.64
C GLN A 36 -9.63 10.94 -12.99
N ASN A 37 -9.19 12.05 -13.59
CA ASN A 37 -8.48 12.06 -14.87
C ASN A 37 -6.96 12.03 -14.71
N LEU A 38 -6.45 12.31 -13.50
CA LEU A 38 -5.03 12.26 -13.18
C LEU A 38 -4.45 10.88 -13.54
N LYS A 39 -3.41 10.88 -14.37
CA LYS A 39 -2.72 9.66 -14.79
C LYS A 39 -1.58 9.36 -13.82
N LEU A 40 -1.80 8.35 -12.98
CA LEU A 40 -0.81 7.82 -12.06
C LEU A 40 -0.32 6.48 -12.60
N ASP A 41 1.00 6.33 -12.69
CA ASP A 41 1.58 5.05 -13.05
C ASP A 41 1.38 4.03 -11.91
N SER A 42 1.01 2.80 -12.29
CA SER A 42 0.67 1.77 -11.31
C SER A 42 1.90 1.21 -10.57
N HIS A 43 3.05 1.17 -11.22
CA HIS A 43 4.31 0.76 -10.60
C HIS A 43 4.73 1.82 -9.58
N ASP A 44 4.76 3.09 -9.99
CA ASP A 44 5.01 4.23 -9.11
C ASP A 44 4.08 4.26 -7.91
N THR A 45 2.77 4.05 -8.13
CA THR A 45 1.79 4.01 -7.03
C THR A 45 2.13 2.89 -6.04
N ASN A 46 2.47 1.69 -6.52
CA ASN A 46 2.81 0.56 -5.66
C ASN A 46 4.11 0.78 -4.90
N VAL A 47 5.10 1.43 -5.52
CA VAL A 47 6.34 1.81 -4.82
C VAL A 47 6.04 2.90 -3.77
N ALA A 48 5.24 3.90 -4.10
CA ALA A 48 4.84 4.96 -3.16
C ALA A 48 4.08 4.41 -1.94
N ILE A 49 3.20 3.40 -2.12
CA ILE A 49 2.57 2.66 -1.02
C ILE A 49 3.62 2.08 -0.07
N LEU A 50 4.71 1.55 -0.60
CA LEU A 50 5.77 0.90 0.19
C LEU A 50 6.79 1.88 0.78
N SER A 51 6.88 3.10 0.27
CA SER A 51 7.88 4.10 0.69
C SER A 51 7.51 4.89 1.95
N ILE A 52 6.28 4.76 2.46
CA ILE A 52 5.88 5.41 3.71
C ILE A 52 6.72 4.92 4.90
N CYS A 53 6.85 5.77 5.92
CA CYS A 53 7.60 5.50 7.15
C CYS A 53 9.06 5.06 6.93
N GLY A 54 9.71 5.63 5.90
CA GLY A 54 11.10 5.31 5.53
C GLY A 54 11.26 4.00 4.77
N GLY A 55 10.16 3.41 4.30
CA GLY A 55 10.14 2.11 3.63
C GLY A 55 9.51 1.03 4.50
N ILE A 56 8.19 0.85 4.40
CA ILE A 56 7.43 -0.21 5.09
C ILE A 56 7.51 -1.57 4.34
N ALA A 57 8.43 -1.69 3.39
CA ALA A 57 8.80 -2.94 2.74
C ALA A 57 10.00 -3.59 3.44
N GLY A 58 10.02 -4.92 3.53
CA GLY A 58 11.17 -5.68 4.03
C GLY A 58 11.17 -5.85 5.56
N ALA A 59 12.30 -5.54 6.21
CA ALA A 59 12.49 -5.73 7.66
C ALA A 59 11.54 -4.86 8.51
N ILE A 60 11.10 -3.74 7.93
CA ILE A 60 10.11 -2.85 8.52
C ILE A 60 8.73 -3.26 8.01
N THR A 61 7.89 -3.78 8.91
CA THR A 61 6.52 -4.23 8.59
C THR A 61 5.43 -3.34 9.21
N LYS A 62 5.85 -2.27 9.90
CA LYS A 62 5.01 -1.22 10.50
C LYS A 62 5.79 0.09 10.56
N CYS A 63 5.11 1.22 10.68
CA CYS A 63 5.78 2.49 10.94
C CYS A 63 6.66 2.40 12.21
N GLN A 64 7.98 2.51 12.03
CA GLN A 64 8.95 2.48 13.13
C GLN A 64 9.09 3.87 13.74
N GLY A 65 9.26 3.95 15.06
CA GLY A 65 9.43 5.23 15.76
C GLY A 65 8.16 6.09 15.85
N ASN A 66 7.01 5.58 15.40
CA ASN A 66 5.69 6.20 15.51
C ASN A 66 5.65 7.70 15.11
N PRO A 67 5.86 8.04 13.83
CA PRO A 67 5.89 9.43 13.41
C PRO A 67 4.49 10.07 13.45
N THR A 68 4.41 11.39 13.62
CA THR A 68 3.15 12.15 13.58
C THR A 68 2.64 12.43 12.16
N SER A 69 3.46 12.15 11.15
CA SER A 69 3.08 12.18 9.74
C SER A 69 4.05 11.33 8.93
N THR A 70 3.66 10.92 7.73
CA THR A 70 4.60 10.31 6.80
C THR A 70 4.22 10.57 5.35
N THR A 71 5.21 10.50 4.47
CA THR A 71 5.04 10.60 3.03
C THR A 71 5.72 9.41 2.37
N GLY A 72 5.05 8.83 1.39
CA GLY A 72 5.62 7.84 0.48
C GLY A 72 5.48 8.37 -0.94
N GLN A 73 6.58 8.50 -1.67
CA GLN A 73 6.58 9.06 -3.01
C GLN A 73 7.40 8.19 -3.95
N SER A 74 6.95 8.06 -5.19
CA SER A 74 7.68 7.43 -6.28
C SER A 74 7.11 7.90 -7.61
N GLY A 75 7.99 8.29 -8.54
CA GLY A 75 7.63 8.76 -9.88
C GLY A 75 6.45 9.72 -9.87
N THR A 76 5.32 9.31 -10.42
CA THR A 76 4.08 10.09 -10.56
C THR A 76 3.20 10.16 -9.30
N SER A 77 3.46 9.35 -8.28
CA SER A 77 2.53 9.13 -7.15
C SER A 77 3.10 9.57 -5.81
N ARG A 78 2.29 10.25 -5.00
CA ARG A 78 2.60 10.64 -3.63
C ARG A 78 1.45 10.29 -2.69
N PHE A 79 1.78 9.60 -1.60
CA PHE A 79 0.92 9.39 -0.45
C PHE A 79 1.36 10.26 0.71
N GLU A 80 0.40 10.85 1.40
CA GLU A 80 0.61 11.54 2.67
C GLU A 80 -0.35 10.98 3.71
N LEU A 81 0.14 10.74 4.93
CA LEU A 81 -0.65 10.20 6.04
C LEU A 81 -0.47 11.09 7.28
N ASN A 82 -1.59 11.41 7.94
CA ASN A 82 -1.63 12.22 9.15
C ASN A 82 -2.69 11.67 10.13
N PRO A 83 -2.36 11.41 11.41
CA PRO A 83 -3.35 11.05 12.42
C PRO A 83 -4.48 12.09 12.51
N VAL A 84 -5.71 11.62 12.74
CA VAL A 84 -6.87 12.49 12.92
C VAL A 84 -6.81 13.20 14.28
N ASN A 85 -6.46 12.45 15.33
CA ASN A 85 -6.40 12.97 16.70
C ASN A 85 -5.07 13.71 16.93
N ALA A 86 -5.16 14.92 17.47
CA ALA A 86 -3.99 15.70 17.84
C ALA A 86 -3.14 14.97 18.88
N GLY A 87 -1.82 14.92 18.67
CA GLY A 87 -0.88 14.22 19.55
C GLY A 87 -0.78 12.71 19.32
N ALA A 88 -1.64 12.12 18.49
CA ALA A 88 -1.51 10.74 18.08
C ALA A 88 -0.32 10.55 17.12
N THR A 89 0.16 9.31 17.04
CA THR A 89 1.28 8.90 16.18
C THR A 89 0.87 7.75 15.28
N LEU A 90 1.46 7.63 14.10
CA LEU A 90 1.19 6.54 13.15
C LEU A 90 1.81 5.22 13.67
N ASN A 91 0.98 4.18 13.79
CA ASN A 91 1.37 2.82 14.21
C ASN A 91 0.69 1.78 13.30
N VAL A 92 0.71 2.04 11.99
CA VAL A 92 0.06 1.22 10.98
C VAL A 92 1.01 0.13 10.48
N SER A 93 0.51 -1.10 10.36
CA SER A 93 1.24 -2.21 9.72
C SER A 93 1.09 -2.16 8.20
N LYS A 94 2.05 -2.74 7.47
CA LYS A 94 2.02 -2.85 6.01
C LYS A 94 0.68 -3.40 5.52
N GLY A 95 0.24 -4.52 6.10
CA GLY A 95 -0.99 -5.19 5.69
C GLY A 95 -2.25 -4.37 5.94
N ARG A 96 -2.30 -3.53 7.00
CA ARG A 96 -3.42 -2.60 7.23
C ARG A 96 -3.39 -1.48 6.20
N TRP A 97 -2.23 -0.87 6.00
CA TRP A 97 -2.04 0.22 5.06
C TRP A 97 -2.46 -0.16 3.63
N GLU A 98 -1.96 -1.28 3.12
CA GLU A 98 -2.31 -1.77 1.78
C GLU A 98 -3.82 -2.04 1.63
N ARG A 99 -4.49 -2.51 2.70
CA ARG A 99 -5.94 -2.71 2.70
C ARG A 99 -6.71 -1.38 2.69
N CYS A 100 -6.27 -0.38 3.42
CA CYS A 100 -6.89 0.96 3.38
C CYS A 100 -6.78 1.58 1.98
N VAL A 101 -5.62 1.48 1.33
CA VAL A 101 -5.47 1.95 -0.06
C VAL A 101 -6.36 1.18 -1.02
N LYS A 102 -6.41 -0.16 -0.92
CA LYS A 102 -7.30 -0.98 -1.74
C LYS A 102 -8.78 -0.62 -1.52
N ALA A 103 -9.18 -0.38 -0.27
CA ALA A 103 -10.55 -0.03 0.08
C ALA A 103 -10.94 1.33 -0.49
N ALA A 104 -10.08 2.34 -0.39
CA ALA A 104 -10.31 3.64 -1.03
C ALA A 104 -10.42 3.51 -2.56
N LYS A 105 -9.63 2.63 -3.18
CA LYS A 105 -9.71 2.34 -4.62
C LYS A 105 -10.97 1.61 -5.06
N LEU A 106 -11.74 1.00 -4.14
CA LEU A 106 -13.08 0.50 -4.48
C LEU A 106 -14.02 1.66 -4.83
N THR A 107 -13.87 2.81 -4.17
CA THR A 107 -14.64 4.03 -4.42
C THR A 107 -14.03 4.89 -5.53
N CYS A 108 -12.70 5.01 -5.55
CA CYS A 108 -11.94 5.80 -6.53
C CYS A 108 -10.96 4.91 -7.31
N PRO A 109 -11.41 4.19 -8.36
CA PRO A 109 -10.58 3.20 -9.07
C PRO A 109 -9.37 3.81 -9.80
N GLN A 110 -9.42 5.10 -10.09
CA GLN A 110 -8.41 5.85 -10.83
C GLN A 110 -8.28 7.27 -10.28
N GLY A 111 -7.16 7.91 -10.58
CA GLY A 111 -6.91 9.30 -10.22
C GLY A 111 -6.47 9.50 -8.77
N SER A 112 -6.53 10.75 -8.32
CA SER A 112 -6.26 11.14 -6.94
C SER A 112 -7.49 11.02 -6.04
N PHE A 113 -7.25 10.83 -4.75
CA PHE A 113 -8.31 10.76 -3.75
C PHE A 113 -7.81 11.16 -2.37
N GLU A 114 -8.75 11.44 -1.48
CA GLU A 114 -8.54 11.55 -0.03
C GLU A 114 -9.43 10.54 0.70
N SER A 115 -8.99 10.04 1.84
CA SER A 115 -9.75 9.08 2.64
C SER A 115 -9.24 9.03 4.08
N THR A 116 -10.02 8.47 4.99
CA THR A 116 -9.59 8.12 6.35
C THR A 116 -9.44 6.62 6.47
N CYS A 117 -8.31 6.13 6.98
CA CYS A 117 -8.09 4.72 7.30
C CYS A 117 -8.49 4.47 8.76
N VAL A 118 -9.28 3.42 8.99
CA VAL A 118 -9.76 3.06 10.32
C VAL A 118 -8.65 2.36 11.11
N GLY A 119 -8.31 2.93 12.27
CA GLY A 119 -7.21 2.51 13.12
C GLY A 119 -5.83 2.84 12.55
N GLY A 120 -4.79 2.27 13.17
CA GLY A 120 -3.41 2.40 12.68
C GLY A 120 -2.67 3.64 13.20
N THR A 121 -3.19 4.28 14.23
CA THR A 121 -2.45 5.25 15.05
C THR A 121 -2.35 4.76 16.49
N SER A 122 -1.65 5.51 17.35
CA SER A 122 -1.65 5.31 18.80
C SER A 122 -3.01 5.64 19.44
N ASP A 123 -3.84 6.43 18.76
CA ASP A 123 -5.17 6.84 19.22
C ASP A 123 -6.06 7.17 18.01
N GLY A 124 -6.91 6.20 17.62
CA GLY A 124 -7.88 6.35 16.53
C GLY A 124 -7.33 6.11 15.12
N ASP A 125 -7.73 7.01 14.22
CA ASP A 125 -7.64 6.87 12.77
C ASP A 125 -6.60 7.82 12.16
N PHE A 126 -6.29 7.65 10.88
CA PHE A 126 -5.47 8.61 10.13
C PHE A 126 -6.08 8.95 8.77
N ASN A 127 -5.95 10.22 8.39
CA ASN A 127 -6.24 10.69 7.05
C ASN A 127 -5.09 10.34 6.11
N PHE A 128 -5.42 10.03 4.86
CA PHE A 128 -4.44 9.84 3.81
C PHE A 128 -4.95 10.31 2.45
N SER A 129 -4.02 10.69 1.59
CA SER A 129 -4.29 11.11 0.22
C SER A 129 -3.41 10.38 -0.78
N LEU A 130 -3.90 10.19 -2.00
CA LEU A 130 -3.12 9.88 -3.18
C LEU A 130 -3.18 11.10 -4.10
N ALA A 131 -2.03 11.68 -4.42
CA ALA A 131 -1.91 12.83 -5.32
C ALA A 131 -0.75 12.65 -6.30
N ALA A 132 -0.64 13.57 -7.26
CA ALA A 132 0.54 13.66 -8.11
C ALA A 132 1.76 13.95 -7.22
N ALA A 133 2.88 13.29 -7.52
CA ALA A 133 4.16 13.66 -6.96
C ALA A 133 4.55 15.08 -7.39
N GLN A 134 5.12 15.84 -6.45
CA GLN A 134 5.75 17.14 -6.71
C GLN A 134 7.19 16.94 -7.18
#